data_AF-A0A2W5VFY2-F1
#
_entry.id   AF-A0A2W5VFY2-F1
#
_cell.length_a   1.000
_cell.length_b   1.000
_cell.length_c   1.000
_cell.angle_alpha   90.00
_cell.angle_beta   90.00
_cell.angle_gamma   90.00
#
_symmetry.space_group_name_H-M   'P 1'
#
loop_
_entity.id
_entity.type
_entity.pdbx_description
1 polymer ?
#
loop_
_entity_poly.entity_id
_entity_poly.type
_entity_poly.pdbx_seq_one_letter_code
_entity_poly.pdbx_strand_id
1 'polypeptide(L)'
;MKTVMTATFLLALTFASGAEAAPRARVRDVVIHAGWTWGQGPSETFTRTLTEEVDEGLAACAAGQDLRLDLKIERLNVRHLGDIDLNRPNRLVAQVKVRRASDKAVIDLQRIDVQTPDEGLMAAVRDPELILAEATGRAICRTFFAAPAA
;
A
#
# COMPACT_ATOMS: atom_id res chain seq x y z
N MET A 1 44.11 -15.84 58.97
CA MET A 1 42.68 -15.78 58.57
C MET A 1 42.54 -14.67 57.55
N LYS A 2 42.17 -15.00 56.30
CA LYS A 2 42.05 -14.08 55.16
C LYS A 2 40.58 -13.69 55.02
N THR A 3 40.28 -12.39 54.99
CA THR A 3 38.93 -11.87 54.70
C THR A 3 38.95 -11.26 53.31
N VAL A 4 38.09 -11.78 52.44
CA VAL A 4 38.06 -11.50 50.99
C VAL A 4 37.25 -10.21 50.74
N MET A 5 37.86 -9.24 50.05
CA MET A 5 37.15 -8.09 49.46
C MET A 5 36.29 -8.58 48.29
N THR A 6 34.98 -8.38 48.37
CA THR A 6 34.04 -8.63 47.27
C THR A 6 33.83 -7.32 46.51
N ALA A 7 34.32 -7.25 45.28
CA ALA A 7 34.12 -6.12 44.38
C ALA A 7 32.73 -6.22 43.73
N THR A 8 31.89 -5.20 43.94
CA THR A 8 30.57 -5.08 43.33
C THR A 8 30.72 -4.64 41.87
N PHE A 9 30.44 -5.56 40.95
CA PHE A 9 30.39 -5.33 39.51
C PHE A 9 29.07 -4.61 39.18
N LEU A 10 29.12 -3.30 38.90
CA LEU A 10 27.98 -2.54 38.39
C LEU A 10 27.78 -2.88 36.90
N LEU A 11 26.81 -3.74 36.60
CA LEU A 11 26.32 -3.96 35.24
C LEU A 11 25.61 -2.68 34.76
N ALA A 12 26.19 -1.99 33.78
CA ALA A 12 25.52 -0.94 33.05
C ALA A 12 24.47 -1.57 32.12
N LEU A 13 23.19 -1.46 32.49
CA LEU A 13 22.06 -1.80 31.62
C LEU A 13 21.95 -0.73 30.53
N THR A 14 22.57 -0.99 29.38
CA THR A 14 22.27 -0.26 28.14
C THR A 14 20.83 -0.59 27.74
N PHE A 15 19.91 0.35 27.96
CA PHE A 15 18.60 0.34 27.32
C PHE A 15 18.83 0.40 25.81
N ALA A 16 18.69 -0.74 25.14
CA ALA A 16 18.45 -0.76 23.70
C ALA A 16 17.11 -0.04 23.48
N SER A 17 17.16 1.27 23.23
CA SER A 17 16.05 1.94 22.57
C SER A 17 15.89 1.24 21.23
N GLY A 18 14.85 0.41 21.12
CA GLY A 18 14.41 -0.09 19.83
C GLY A 18 14.29 1.11 18.92
N ALA A 19 14.93 1.07 17.75
CA ALA A 19 14.78 2.09 16.74
C ALA A 19 13.28 2.14 16.40
N GLU A 20 12.56 3.09 16.99
CA GLU A 20 11.17 3.32 16.67
C GLU A 20 11.16 3.79 15.23
N ALA A 21 10.73 2.89 14.34
CA ALA A 21 10.73 3.14 12.91
C ALA A 21 10.03 4.48 12.68
N ALA A 22 10.72 5.41 12.02
CA ALA A 22 10.23 6.76 11.80
C ALA A 22 8.77 6.73 11.30
N PRO A 23 7.92 7.69 11.69
CA PRO A 23 6.54 7.78 11.22
C PRO A 23 6.50 7.66 9.70
N ARG A 24 5.75 6.67 9.22
CA ARG A 24 5.67 6.30 7.80
C ARG A 24 4.23 6.01 7.43
N ALA A 25 3.76 6.73 6.43
CA ALA A 25 2.53 6.44 5.71
C ALA A 25 2.64 5.05 5.10
N ARG A 26 1.62 4.21 5.34
CA ARG A 26 1.53 2.88 4.75
C ARG A 26 0.10 2.40 4.65
N VAL A 27 -0.14 1.44 3.78
CA VAL A 27 -1.37 0.67 3.70
C VAL A 27 -1.50 -0.16 4.97
N ARG A 28 -2.67 -0.07 5.59
CA ARG A 28 -3.04 -0.84 6.77
C ARG A 28 -3.86 -2.06 6.40
N ASP A 29 -4.78 -1.90 5.45
CA ASP A 29 -5.74 -2.93 5.09
C ASP A 29 -6.17 -2.78 3.62
N VAL A 30 -6.38 -3.93 2.97
CA VAL A 30 -6.93 -4.03 1.62
C VAL A 30 -8.05 -5.04 1.65
N VAL A 31 -9.28 -4.57 1.43
CA VAL A 31 -10.47 -5.43 1.37
C VAL A 31 -11.03 -5.40 -0.04
N ILE A 32 -11.12 -6.57 -0.66
CA ILE A 32 -11.77 -6.75 -1.95
C ILE A 32 -13.23 -7.11 -1.71
N HIS A 33 -14.14 -6.16 -1.87
CA HIS A 33 -15.57 -6.46 -1.92
C HIS A 33 -15.89 -7.00 -3.32
N ALA A 34 -15.72 -8.31 -3.49
CA ALA A 34 -16.05 -9.04 -4.70
C ALA A 34 -17.58 -9.14 -4.88
N GLY A 35 -18.25 -8.01 -5.08
CA GLY A 35 -19.59 -7.98 -5.67
C GLY A 35 -19.52 -8.07 -7.20
N TRP A 36 -18.34 -7.80 -7.79
CA TRP A 36 -18.15 -7.78 -9.24
C TRP A 36 -16.68 -8.03 -9.62
N THR A 37 -16.40 -9.22 -10.15
CA THR A 37 -15.15 -9.57 -10.82
C THR A 37 -15.46 -9.93 -12.27
N TRP A 38 -14.68 -9.40 -13.21
CA TRP A 38 -14.73 -9.76 -14.62
C TRP A 38 -13.41 -10.48 -14.97
N GLY A 39 -13.47 -11.60 -15.69
CA GLY A 39 -12.30 -12.49 -15.92
C GLY A 39 -12.08 -13.50 -14.77
N GLN A 40 -10.86 -14.06 -14.67
CA GLN A 40 -10.48 -15.04 -13.64
C GLN A 40 -10.41 -14.47 -12.21
N GLY A 41 -10.62 -13.15 -12.04
CA GLY A 41 -10.42 -12.46 -10.77
C GLY A 41 -8.95 -12.11 -10.51
N PRO A 42 -8.64 -11.47 -9.37
CA PRO A 42 -7.26 -11.23 -8.97
C PRO A 42 -6.52 -12.53 -8.65
N SER A 43 -5.21 -12.52 -8.87
CA SER A 43 -4.32 -13.54 -8.33
C SER A 43 -4.37 -13.57 -6.79
N GLU A 44 -3.97 -14.70 -6.20
CA GLU A 44 -3.84 -14.83 -4.75
C GLU A 44 -2.86 -13.79 -4.15
N THR A 45 -1.94 -13.27 -4.97
CA THR A 45 -0.89 -12.34 -4.56
C THR A 45 -1.24 -10.87 -4.80
N PHE A 46 -2.35 -10.58 -5.48
CA PHE A 46 -2.71 -9.23 -5.92
C PHE A 46 -2.73 -8.21 -4.77
N THR A 47 -3.31 -8.56 -3.62
CA THR A 47 -3.40 -7.64 -2.46
C THR A 47 -2.04 -7.29 -1.90
N ARG A 48 -1.09 -8.24 -1.91
CA ARG A 48 0.30 -8.00 -1.52
C ARG A 48 0.97 -7.07 -2.52
N THR A 49 0.90 -7.36 -3.81
CA THR A 49 1.47 -6.51 -4.87
C THR A 49 0.91 -5.09 -4.78
N LEU A 50 -0.41 -4.93 -4.62
CA LEU A 50 -1.03 -3.62 -4.44
C LEU A 50 -0.53 -2.89 -3.19
N THR A 51 -0.36 -3.60 -2.08
CA THR A 51 0.15 -3.04 -0.82
C THR A 51 1.57 -2.53 -1.00
N GLU A 52 2.45 -3.35 -1.59
CA GLU A 52 3.87 -3.02 -1.81
C GLU A 52 4.04 -1.80 -2.71
N GLU A 53 3.35 -1.77 -3.85
CA GLU A 53 3.42 -0.65 -4.81
C GLU A 53 2.85 0.66 -4.23
N VAL A 54 1.77 0.58 -3.45
CA VAL A 54 1.20 1.76 -2.79
C VAL A 54 2.13 2.25 -1.67
N ASP A 55 2.72 1.35 -0.88
CA ASP A 55 3.68 1.72 0.17
C ASP A 55 4.94 2.36 -0.41
N GLU A 56 5.45 1.86 -1.53
CA GLU A 56 6.57 2.48 -2.26
C GLU A 56 6.22 3.90 -2.72
N GLY A 57 5.03 4.09 -3.31
CA GLY A 57 4.54 5.41 -3.70
C GLY A 57 4.39 6.37 -2.52
N LEU A 58 3.84 5.90 -1.39
CA LEU A 58 3.66 6.68 -0.17
C LEU A 58 4.99 7.10 0.47
N ALA A 59 6.03 6.27 0.35
CA ALA A 59 7.37 6.61 0.84
C ALA A 59 7.92 7.87 0.16
N ALA A 60 7.50 8.16 -1.08
CA ALA A 60 7.84 9.37 -1.79
C ALA A 60 6.85 10.52 -1.52
N CYS A 61 5.55 10.31 -1.75
CA CYS A 61 4.57 11.40 -1.77
C CYS A 61 4.02 11.81 -0.39
N ALA A 62 4.13 10.93 0.61
CA ALA A 62 3.69 11.17 1.99
C ALA A 62 4.88 11.05 2.98
N ALA A 63 6.09 11.35 2.51
CA ALA A 63 7.30 11.26 3.31
C ALA A 63 7.20 12.06 4.62
N GLY A 64 7.54 11.42 5.74
CA GLY A 64 7.47 12.03 7.08
C GLY A 64 6.08 12.14 7.69
N GLN A 65 5.03 11.70 6.99
CA GLN A 65 3.66 11.68 7.52
C GLN A 65 3.37 10.35 8.24
N ASP A 66 2.66 10.40 9.36
CA ASP A 66 2.25 9.21 10.12
C ASP A 66 0.81 8.80 9.78
N LEU A 67 0.65 8.12 8.64
CA LEU A 67 -0.65 7.80 8.06
C LEU A 67 -0.89 6.29 7.89
N ARG A 68 -2.18 5.93 7.88
CA ARG A 68 -2.68 4.59 7.61
C ARG A 68 -3.76 4.68 6.55
N LEU A 69 -3.61 3.92 5.47
CA LEU A 69 -4.59 3.86 4.39
C LEU A 69 -5.37 2.54 4.46
N ASP A 70 -6.69 2.61 4.31
CA ASP A 70 -7.52 1.44 4.02
C ASP A 70 -8.05 1.53 2.61
N LEU A 71 -7.86 0.47 1.84
CA LEU A 71 -8.34 0.36 0.48
C LEU A 71 -9.48 -0.64 0.45
N LYS A 72 -10.69 -0.16 0.14
CA LYS A 72 -11.84 -1.01 -0.14
C LYS A 72 -12.06 -1.04 -1.64
N ILE A 73 -11.67 -2.14 -2.28
CA ILE A 73 -11.84 -2.34 -3.72
C ILE A 73 -13.28 -2.74 -3.99
N GLU A 74 -13.98 -1.92 -4.77
CA GLU A 74 -15.38 -2.11 -5.14
C GLU A 74 -15.55 -2.79 -6.50
N ARG A 75 -14.58 -2.57 -7.41
CA ARG A 75 -14.54 -3.19 -8.73
C ARG A 75 -13.10 -3.45 -9.11
N LEU A 76 -12.85 -4.64 -9.64
CA LEU A 76 -11.55 -5.04 -10.14
C LEU A 76 -11.70 -5.80 -11.45
N ASN A 77 -11.08 -5.27 -12.49
CA ASN A 77 -10.92 -5.91 -13.78
C ASN A 77 -9.43 -6.00 -14.04
N VAL A 78 -8.92 -7.22 -14.06
CA VAL A 78 -7.55 -7.54 -14.47
C VAL A 78 -7.68 -8.55 -15.58
N ARG A 79 -7.08 -8.25 -16.73
CA ARG A 79 -7.06 -9.16 -17.86
C ARG A 79 -5.92 -10.16 -17.68
N HIS A 80 -6.22 -11.44 -17.88
CA HIS A 80 -5.23 -12.51 -17.92
C HIS A 80 -5.06 -13.06 -19.34
N LEU A 81 -3.93 -13.73 -19.58
CA LEU A 81 -3.70 -14.44 -20.83
C LEU A 81 -4.79 -15.52 -21.01
N GLY A 82 -5.55 -15.44 -22.10
CA GLY A 82 -6.65 -16.37 -22.41
C GLY A 82 -8.06 -15.80 -22.22
N ASP A 83 -8.21 -14.56 -21.74
CA ASP A 83 -9.51 -13.89 -21.66
C ASP A 83 -10.08 -13.57 -23.07
N ILE A 84 -11.40 -13.73 -23.22
CA ILE A 84 -12.11 -13.68 -24.52
C ILE A 84 -12.36 -12.24 -25.01
N ASP A 85 -12.55 -11.27 -24.11
CA ASP A 85 -12.77 -9.85 -24.44
C ASP A 85 -11.47 -9.06 -24.30
N LEU A 86 -10.79 -8.84 -25.43
CA LEU A 86 -9.53 -8.09 -25.49
C LEU A 86 -9.72 -6.57 -25.54
N ASN A 87 -10.96 -6.06 -25.42
CA ASN A 87 -11.24 -4.62 -25.57
C ASN A 87 -11.52 -3.90 -24.25
N ARG A 88 -11.43 -4.60 -23.10
CA ARG A 88 -11.69 -3.99 -21.78
C ARG A 88 -10.39 -3.57 -21.10
N PRO A 89 -10.28 -2.32 -20.61
CA PRO A 89 -9.10 -1.87 -19.88
C PRO A 89 -9.01 -2.54 -18.50
N ASN A 90 -7.79 -2.73 -18.03
CA ASN A 90 -7.53 -3.03 -16.63
C ASN A 90 -8.03 -1.87 -15.77
N ARG A 91 -8.82 -2.19 -14.75
CA ARG A 91 -9.53 -1.17 -13.97
C ARG A 91 -9.63 -1.57 -12.51
N LEU A 92 -9.31 -0.62 -11.63
CA LEU A 92 -9.51 -0.70 -10.20
C LEU A 92 -10.34 0.48 -9.74
N VAL A 93 -11.46 0.20 -9.07
CA VAL A 93 -12.25 1.20 -8.38
C VAL A 93 -12.20 0.91 -6.90
N ALA A 94 -11.73 1.87 -6.12
CA ALA A 94 -11.57 1.70 -4.68
C ALA A 94 -12.03 2.93 -3.91
N GLN A 95 -12.61 2.68 -2.75
CA GLN A 95 -12.74 3.69 -1.70
C GLN A 95 -11.46 3.66 -0.86
N VAL A 96 -10.79 4.80 -0.77
CA VAL A 96 -9.54 4.98 -0.03
C VAL A 96 -9.82 5.84 1.19
N LYS A 97 -9.51 5.30 2.36
CA LYS A 97 -9.67 5.98 3.64
C LYS A 97 -8.30 6.27 4.23
N VAL A 98 -8.00 7.55 4.44
CA VAL A 98 -6.75 8.00 5.05
C VAL A 98 -6.99 8.31 6.52
N ARG A 99 -6.16 7.78 7.40
CA ARG A 99 -6.23 8.02 8.85
C ARG A 99 -4.87 8.43 9.40
N ARG A 100 -4.86 9.26 10.43
CA ARG A 100 -3.65 9.46 11.24
C ARG A 100 -3.37 8.19 12.04
N ALA A 101 -2.11 7.75 12.10
CA ALA A 101 -1.81 6.49 12.78
C ALA A 101 -1.94 6.58 14.31
N SER A 102 -1.67 7.75 14.89
CA SER A 102 -1.67 7.97 16.35
C SER A 102 -3.06 7.89 16.99
N ASP A 103 -4.02 8.67 16.49
CA ASP A 103 -5.36 8.81 17.07
C ASP A 103 -6.46 8.10 16.24
N LYS A 104 -6.08 7.51 15.10
CA LYS A 104 -6.99 6.84 14.16
C LYS A 104 -8.06 7.76 13.57
N ALA A 105 -7.91 9.08 13.70
CA ALA A 105 -8.82 10.06 13.13
C ALA A 105 -8.81 9.94 11.60
N VAL A 106 -10.00 9.99 11.01
CA VAL A 106 -10.17 9.98 9.55
C VAL A 106 -9.81 11.36 9.04
N ILE A 107 -8.81 11.43 8.16
CA ILE A 107 -8.37 12.66 7.53
C ILE A 107 -9.12 12.87 6.22
N ASP A 108 -9.25 11.79 5.44
CA ASP A 108 -9.93 11.84 4.15
C ASP A 108 -10.57 10.47 3.81
N LEU A 109 -11.59 10.52 2.96
CA LEU A 109 -12.29 9.37 2.42
C LEU A 109 -12.78 9.72 1.02
N GLN A 110 -12.11 9.20 0.00
CA GLN A 110 -12.50 9.42 -1.40
C GLN A 110 -12.51 8.13 -2.20
N ARG A 111 -13.25 8.17 -3.30
CA ARG A 111 -13.29 7.09 -4.28
C ARG A 111 -12.36 7.43 -5.43
N ILE A 112 -11.52 6.48 -5.82
CA ILE A 112 -10.66 6.57 -7.01
C ILE A 112 -11.11 5.55 -8.06
N ASP A 113 -10.92 5.92 -9.33
CA ASP A 113 -11.15 5.08 -10.50
C ASP A 113 -9.87 5.10 -11.34
N VAL A 114 -9.16 3.98 -11.32
CA VAL A 114 -7.86 3.80 -11.96
C VAL A 114 -8.07 2.90 -13.16
N GLN A 115 -7.74 3.40 -14.34
CA GLN A 115 -7.74 2.65 -15.58
C GLN A 115 -6.34 2.68 -16.16
N THR A 116 -5.83 1.53 -16.56
CA THR A 116 -4.58 1.43 -17.29
C THR A 116 -4.87 0.93 -18.70
N PRO A 117 -4.17 1.47 -19.72
CA PRO A 117 -4.36 1.02 -21.09
C PRO A 117 -4.19 -0.48 -21.20
N ASP A 118 -4.96 -1.06 -22.10
CA ASP A 118 -4.72 -2.42 -22.53
C ASP A 118 -3.49 -2.44 -23.44
N GLU A 119 -2.38 -2.97 -22.93
CA GLU A 119 -1.14 -3.11 -23.67
C GLU A 119 -1.14 -4.30 -24.67
N GLY A 120 -2.22 -5.06 -24.79
CA GLY A 120 -2.34 -6.17 -25.73
C GLY A 120 -1.21 -7.20 -25.58
N LEU A 121 -0.49 -7.48 -26.68
CA LEU A 121 0.71 -8.35 -26.68
C LEU A 121 1.83 -7.86 -25.75
N MET A 122 1.89 -6.57 -25.39
CA MET A 122 2.85 -6.04 -24.42
C MET A 122 2.49 -6.41 -22.96
N ALA A 123 1.23 -6.76 -22.68
CA ALA A 123 0.85 -7.36 -21.39
C ALA A 123 1.42 -8.77 -21.19
N ALA A 124 1.98 -9.40 -22.23
CA ALA A 124 2.77 -10.63 -22.06
C ALA A 124 4.16 -10.35 -21.46
N VAL A 125 4.61 -9.08 -21.46
CA VAL A 125 5.94 -8.67 -20.99
C VAL A 125 5.91 -8.18 -19.54
N ARG A 126 4.80 -7.58 -19.11
CA ARG A 126 4.61 -7.08 -17.75
C ARG A 126 3.29 -7.55 -17.16
N ASP A 127 3.34 -7.97 -15.91
CA ASP A 127 2.18 -8.39 -15.14
C ASP A 127 1.12 -7.25 -15.08
N PRO A 128 -0.10 -7.45 -15.61
CA PRO A 128 -1.15 -6.44 -15.59
C PRO A 128 -1.57 -6.04 -14.17
N GLU A 129 -1.42 -6.94 -13.19
CA GLU A 129 -1.68 -6.62 -11.79
C GLU A 129 -0.68 -5.61 -11.24
N LEU A 130 0.61 -5.79 -11.56
CA LEU A 130 1.67 -4.87 -11.19
C LEU A 130 1.45 -3.48 -11.80
N ILE A 131 1.11 -3.41 -13.09
CA ILE A 131 0.84 -2.13 -13.76
C ILE A 131 -0.34 -1.40 -13.11
N LEU A 132 -1.41 -2.12 -12.77
CA LEU A 132 -2.58 -1.55 -12.12
C LEU A 132 -2.27 -1.11 -10.68
N ALA A 133 -1.45 -1.87 -9.96
CA ALA A 133 -0.98 -1.54 -8.62
C ALA A 133 -0.13 -0.25 -8.60
N GLU A 134 0.88 -0.16 -9.47
CA GLU A 134 1.69 1.06 -9.65
C GLU A 134 0.82 2.29 -9.99
N ALA A 135 -0.12 2.13 -10.94
CA ALA A 135 -1.02 3.19 -11.34
C ALA A 135 -1.93 3.63 -10.18
N THR A 136 -2.33 2.69 -9.33
CA THR A 136 -3.11 2.97 -8.12
C THR A 136 -2.29 3.76 -7.11
N GLY A 137 -1.03 3.39 -6.85
CA GLY A 137 -0.12 4.17 -6.01
C GLY A 137 0.03 5.62 -6.51
N ARG A 138 0.26 5.81 -7.81
CA ARG A 138 0.30 7.14 -8.45
C ARG A 138 -1.01 7.92 -8.31
N ALA A 139 -2.16 7.26 -8.46
CA ALA A 139 -3.47 7.89 -8.30
C ALA A 139 -3.71 8.35 -6.86
N ILE A 140 -3.36 7.53 -5.87
CA ILE A 140 -3.44 7.88 -4.44
C ILE A 140 -2.56 9.10 -4.15
N CYS A 141 -1.30 9.08 -4.58
CA CYS A 141 -0.39 10.22 -4.40
C CYS A 141 -0.96 11.52 -4.99
N ARG A 142 -1.49 11.48 -6.21
CA ARG A 142 -2.09 12.67 -6.84
C ARG A 142 -3.36 13.16 -6.15
N THR A 143 -4.19 12.24 -5.65
CA THR A 143 -5.51 12.58 -5.09
C THR A 143 -5.38 13.15 -3.68
N PHE A 144 -4.52 12.57 -2.85
CA PHE A 144 -4.46 12.88 -1.42
C PHE A 144 -3.23 13.70 -1.00
N PHE A 145 -2.17 13.71 -1.82
CA PHE A 145 -0.86 14.23 -1.42
C PHE A 145 -0.23 15.17 -2.45
N ALA A 146 -0.89 15.48 -3.56
CA ALA A 146 -0.47 16.58 -4.42
C ALA A 146 -0.68 17.90 -3.68
N ALA A 147 0.36 18.72 -3.56
CA ALA A 147 0.22 20.07 -3.03
C ALA A 147 -0.81 20.84 -3.87
N PRO A 148 -1.67 21.68 -3.25
CA PRO A 148 -2.49 22.61 -4.03
C PRO A 148 -1.54 23.44 -4.90
N ALA A 149 -1.91 23.65 -6.16
CA ALA A 149 -1.20 24.59 -7.02
C ALA A 149 -1.11 25.93 -6.29
N ALA A 150 0.12 26.37 -6.03
CA ALA A 150 0.43 27.59 -5.31
C ALA A 150 -0.13 28.84 -6.00
#